data_AF-A0A969LLG2-F1
#
_entry.id   AF-A0A969LLG2-F1
#
_cell.length_a   1.000
_cell.length_b   1.000
_cell.length_c   1.000
_cell.angle_alpha   90.00
_cell.angle_beta   90.00
_cell.angle_gamma   90.00
#
_symmetry.space_group_name_H-M   'P 1'
#
loop_
_entity.id
_entity.type
_entity.pdbx_description
1 polymer ?
#
loop_
_entity_poly.entity_id
_entity_poly.type
_entity_poly.pdbx_seq_one_letter_code
_entity_poly.pdbx_strand_id
1 'polypeptide(L)'
;MPRQQLAPSHLRAGISVAHFPKKGRGVVADDDILEGTLIERSPVLIIPHQDRQKADPTVVFTYVFMWEHATTEQDLYNGTGRARSPWA
;
A
#
# COMPACT_ATOMS: atom_id res chain seq x y z
N MET A 1 -11.91 -11.95 18.79
CA MET A 1 -11.03 -10.89 18.27
C MET A 1 -11.88 -9.68 17.98
N PRO A 2 -11.69 -8.51 18.63
CA PRO A 2 -12.49 -7.34 18.28
C PRO A 2 -12.07 -6.87 16.88
N ARG A 3 -13.06 -6.71 16.00
CA ARG A 3 -12.90 -6.10 14.68
C ARG A 3 -12.37 -4.69 14.90
N GLN A 4 -11.11 -4.44 14.57
CA GLN A 4 -10.59 -3.07 14.51
C GLN A 4 -11.39 -2.34 13.42
N GLN A 5 -12.21 -1.38 13.84
CA GLN A 5 -12.86 -0.43 12.96
C GLN A 5 -11.74 0.36 12.29
N LEU A 6 -11.44 0.08 11.01
CA LEU A 6 -10.53 0.89 10.22
C LEU A 6 -11.14 2.30 10.15
N ALA A 7 -10.49 3.29 10.76
CA ALA A 7 -10.89 4.69 10.64
C ALA A 7 -10.94 5.05 9.15
N PRO A 8 -11.97 5.77 8.66
CA PRO A 8 -11.98 6.15 7.26
C PRO A 8 -10.80 7.09 7.01
N SER A 9 -10.04 6.87 5.93
CA SER A 9 -8.95 7.77 5.54
C SER A 9 -9.56 9.08 5.00
N HIS A 10 -10.00 9.94 5.91
CA HIS A 10 -10.66 11.22 5.61
C HIS A 10 -9.69 12.31 5.12
N LEU A 11 -8.41 11.99 4.95
CA LEU A 11 -7.38 12.92 4.44
C LEU A 11 -7.01 12.50 3.02
N ARG A 12 -7.87 12.86 2.06
CA ARG A 12 -7.53 12.87 0.63
C ARG A 12 -7.66 14.30 0.15
N ALA A 13 -6.57 15.06 0.26
CA ALA A 13 -6.57 16.46 -0.13
C ALA A 13 -6.31 16.57 -1.65
N GLY A 14 -7.32 17.02 -2.40
CA GLY A 14 -7.17 17.43 -3.81
C GLY A 14 -6.72 16.32 -4.75
N ILE A 15 -7.12 15.07 -4.50
CA ILE A 15 -6.81 13.94 -5.38
C ILE A 15 -8.02 13.03 -5.62
N SER A 16 -8.09 12.49 -6.84
CA SER A 16 -9.10 11.52 -7.26
C SER A 16 -8.47 10.31 -7.95
N VAL A 17 -9.25 9.23 -8.10
CA VAL A 17 -8.83 8.03 -8.84
C VAL A 17 -9.33 8.11 -10.27
N ALA A 18 -8.42 8.00 -11.22
CA ALA A 18 -8.72 8.01 -12.64
C ALA A 18 -8.31 6.69 -13.31
N HIS A 19 -8.88 6.41 -14.49
CA HIS A 19 -8.48 5.30 -15.34
C HIS A 19 -7.68 5.79 -16.54
N PHE A 20 -6.51 5.22 -16.75
CA PHE A 20 -5.60 5.53 -17.84
C PHE A 20 -5.60 4.38 -18.86
N PRO A 21 -5.87 4.67 -20.15
CA PRO A 21 -5.79 3.67 -21.21
C PRO A 21 -4.43 2.94 -21.16
N LYS A 22 -4.47 1.60 -21.19
CA LYS A 22 -3.30 0.70 -21.13
C LYS A 22 -2.50 0.70 -19.81
N LYS A 23 -2.79 1.58 -18.86
CA LYS A 23 -2.08 1.67 -17.56
C LYS A 23 -2.96 1.29 -16.35
N GLY A 24 -4.27 1.23 -16.52
CA GLY A 24 -5.21 0.90 -15.45
C GLY A 24 -5.50 2.11 -14.56
N ARG A 25 -5.62 1.89 -13.24
CA ARG A 25 -5.97 2.96 -12.30
C ARG A 25 -4.75 3.79 -11.92
N GLY A 26 -4.94 5.08 -11.71
CA GLY A 26 -3.95 5.98 -11.12
C GLY A 26 -4.61 7.04 -10.25
N VAL A 27 -3.78 7.76 -9.50
CA VAL A 27 -4.21 8.91 -8.69
C VAL A 27 -3.86 10.18 -9.46
N VAL A 28 -4.81 11.09 -9.58
CA VAL A 28 -4.65 12.40 -10.22
C VAL A 28 -4.89 13.51 -9.21
N ALA A 29 -4.21 14.63 -9.38
CA ALA A 29 -4.52 15.85 -8.65
C ALA A 29 -5.75 16.51 -9.27
N ASP A 30 -6.68 16.93 -8.42
CA ASP A 30 -7.87 17.68 -8.83
C ASP A 30 -7.57 19.18 -8.96
N ASP A 31 -6.59 19.67 -8.19
CA ASP A 31 -6.12 21.06 -8.12
C ASP A 31 -4.59 21.12 -7.93
N ASP A 32 -4.00 22.32 -7.97
CA ASP A 32 -2.59 22.53 -7.66
C ASP A 32 -2.25 22.12 -6.20
N ILE A 33 -1.22 21.28 -6.03
CA ILE A 33 -0.76 20.81 -4.72
C ILE A 33 0.56 21.49 -4.37
N LEU A 34 0.57 22.24 -3.27
CA LEU A 34 1.78 22.91 -2.78
C LEU A 34 2.81 21.89 -2.30
N GLU A 35 4.10 22.22 -2.46
CA GLU A 35 5.20 21.42 -1.94
C GLU A 35 5.07 21.19 -0.43
N GLY A 36 5.35 19.96 0.02
CA GLY A 36 5.22 19.57 1.42
C GLY A 36 3.79 19.24 1.88
N THR A 37 2.79 19.34 1.00
CA THR A 37 1.41 18.97 1.33
C THR A 37 1.29 17.46 1.57
N LEU A 38 0.74 17.08 2.72
CA LEU A 38 0.39 15.70 3.00
C LEU A 38 -0.91 15.32 2.26
N ILE A 39 -0.78 14.47 1.24
CA ILE A 39 -1.90 14.09 0.37
C ILE A 39 -2.74 12.94 0.93
N GLU A 40 -2.11 11.93 1.54
CA GLU A 40 -2.77 10.71 2.03
C GLU A 40 -1.98 10.11 3.21
N ARG A 41 -2.71 9.51 4.16
CA ARG A 41 -2.17 8.62 5.19
C ARG A 41 -2.89 7.27 5.13
N SER A 42 -2.30 6.32 4.42
CA SER A 42 -2.92 5.00 4.29
C SER A 42 -2.59 4.12 5.50
N PRO A 43 -3.60 3.54 6.18
CA PRO A 43 -3.33 2.44 7.10
C PRO A 43 -2.69 1.28 6.33
N VAL A 44 -1.89 0.48 7.02
CA VAL A 44 -1.20 -0.67 6.40
C VAL A 44 -1.62 -1.96 7.07
N LEU A 45 -1.91 -2.98 6.26
CA LEU A 45 -1.99 -4.36 6.70
C LEU A 45 -0.59 -4.96 6.69
N ILE A 46 -0.18 -5.53 7.83
CA ILE A 46 1.08 -6.27 7.94
C ILE A 46 0.79 -7.73 7.57
N ILE A 47 1.56 -8.26 6.62
CA ILE A 47 1.57 -9.67 6.24
C ILE A 47 2.72 -10.33 7.02
N PRO A 48 2.41 -11.20 8.01
CA PRO A 48 3.44 -11.92 8.76
C PRO A 48 4.30 -12.79 7.85
N HIS A 49 5.56 -12.99 8.23
CA HIS A 49 6.51 -13.80 7.46
C HIS A 49 5.95 -15.21 7.16
N GLN A 50 5.33 -15.87 8.14
CA GLN A 50 4.76 -17.21 7.95
C GLN A 50 3.61 -17.26 6.93
N ASP A 51 2.93 -16.14 6.67
CA ASP A 51 1.79 -16.09 5.76
C ASP A 51 2.20 -15.67 4.33
N ARG A 52 3.45 -15.23 4.15
CA ARG A 52 3.99 -14.83 2.84
C ARG A 52 3.94 -15.94 1.80
N GLN A 53 4.21 -17.18 2.20
CA GLN A 53 4.10 -18.33 1.27
C GLN A 53 2.71 -18.44 0.63
N LYS A 54 1.65 -17.98 1.31
CA LYS A 54 0.27 -17.98 0.79
C LYS A 54 -0.09 -16.68 0.08
N ALA A 55 0.43 -15.55 0.56
CA ALA A 55 0.08 -14.21 0.05
C ALA A 55 0.89 -13.79 -1.19
N ASP A 56 2.18 -14.10 -1.23
CA ASP A 56 3.09 -13.72 -2.31
C ASP A 56 2.69 -14.26 -3.72
N PRO A 57 2.09 -15.46 -3.88
CA PRO A 57 1.61 -15.88 -5.20
C PRO A 57 0.31 -15.18 -5.65
N THR A 58 -0.28 -14.30 -4.83
CA THR A 58 -1.53 -13.60 -5.16
C THR A 58 -1.27 -12.21 -5.75
N VAL A 59 -2.32 -11.57 -6.26
CA VAL A 59 -2.25 -10.19 -6.76
C VAL A 59 -1.80 -9.18 -5.71
N VAL A 60 -1.92 -9.49 -4.41
CA VAL A 60 -1.47 -8.60 -3.33
C VAL A 60 0.03 -8.32 -3.44
N PHE A 61 0.82 -9.27 -3.96
CA PHE A 61 2.26 -9.12 -4.14
C PHE A 61 2.64 -7.94 -5.04
N THR A 62 1.77 -7.52 -5.97
CA THR A 62 2.06 -6.34 -6.81
C THR A 62 1.90 -5.01 -6.08
N TYR A 63 1.48 -5.03 -4.81
CA TYR A 63 1.18 -3.84 -4.01
C TYR A 63 1.78 -3.87 -2.59
N VAL A 64 2.72 -4.79 -2.31
CA VAL A 64 3.38 -4.86 -1.00
C VAL A 64 4.67 -4.04 -0.97
N PHE A 65 5.01 -3.56 0.22
CA PHE A 65 6.30 -2.98 0.56
C PHE A 65 6.96 -3.82 1.64
N MET A 66 8.29 -3.88 1.66
CA MET A 66 8.98 -4.39 2.84
C MET A 66 8.71 -3.53 4.07
N TRP A 67 8.57 -4.19 5.23
CA TRP A 67 8.17 -3.51 6.45
C TRP A 67 9.29 -3.31 7.48
N GLU A 68 10.29 -4.20 7.51
CA GLU A 68 11.28 -4.21 8.58
C GLU A 68 12.45 -3.26 8.32
N HIS A 69 13.05 -2.75 9.40
CA HIS A 69 14.29 -1.99 9.30
C HIS A 69 15.40 -2.83 8.65
N ALA A 70 16.25 -2.18 7.85
CA ALA A 70 17.35 -2.81 7.12
C ALA A 70 16.94 -3.90 6.11
N THR A 71 15.67 -3.93 5.68
CA THR A 71 15.24 -4.75 4.54
C THR A 71 15.13 -3.91 3.27
N THR A 72 15.29 -4.57 2.12
CA THR A 72 15.27 -4.00 0.78
C THR A 72 14.15 -4.62 -0.05
N GLU A 73 13.77 -3.99 -1.16
CA GLU A 73 12.81 -4.58 -2.10
C GLU A 73 13.22 -5.98 -2.58
N GLN A 74 14.53 -6.24 -2.69
CA GLN A 74 15.04 -7.54 -3.10
C GLN A 74 14.63 -8.67 -2.13
N ASP A 75 14.40 -8.36 -0.85
CA ASP A 75 13.96 -9.31 0.16
C ASP A 75 12.50 -9.76 -0.03
N LEU A 76 11.70 -9.02 -0.81
CA LEU A 76 10.39 -9.49 -1.27
C LEU A 76 10.57 -10.72 -2.15
N TYR A 77 11.46 -10.66 -3.14
CA TYR A 77 11.67 -11.75 -4.09
C TYR A 77 12.35 -12.97 -3.47
N ASN A 78 13.11 -12.77 -2.38
CA ASN A 78 13.75 -13.86 -1.63
C ASN A 78 12.80 -14.54 -0.63
N GLY A 79 11.59 -14.01 -0.42
CA GLY A 79 10.61 -14.58 0.52
C GLY A 79 10.98 -14.37 2.00
N THR A 80 11.84 -13.40 2.31
CA THR A 80 12.40 -13.17 3.66
C THR A 80 11.86 -11.91 4.33
N GLY A 81 11.66 -11.93 5.65
CA GLY A 81 11.12 -10.78 6.40
C GLY A 81 9.61 -10.53 6.21
N ARG A 82 9.08 -9.51 6.88
CA ARG A 82 7.65 -9.13 6.82
C ARG A 82 7.36 -8.13 5.68
N ALA A 83 6.20 -8.30 5.06
CA ALA A 83 5.68 -7.40 4.04
C ALA A 83 4.47 -6.62 4.58
N ARG A 84 4.16 -5.47 3.97
CA ARG A 84 2.94 -4.70 4.28
C ARG A 84 2.25 -4.24 3.01
N SER A 85 0.91 -4.20 3.01
CA SER A 85 0.12 -3.64 1.91
C SER A 85 -0.91 -2.66 2.46
N PRO A 86 -1.15 -1.51 1.82
CA PRO A 86 -2.26 -0.65 2.18
C PRO A 86 -3.62 -1.15 1.66
N TRP A 87 -3.66 -2.29 0.94
CA TRP A 87 -4.84 -2.76 0.17
C TRP A 87 -5.40 -4.12 0.61
N ALA A 88 -5.07 -4.59 1.81
CA ALA A 88 -5.44 -5.93 2.27
C ALA A 88 -6.37 -5.93 3.49
#